data_AF-A0A3R6GM46-F1
#
_entry.id   AF-A0A3R6GM46-F1
#
_cell.length_a   1.000
_cell.length_b   1.000
_cell.length_c   1.000
_cell.angle_alpha   90.00
_cell.angle_beta   90.00
_cell.angle_gamma   90.00
#
_symmetry.space_group_name_H-M   'P 1'
#
loop_
_entity.id
_entity.type
_entity.pdbx_description
1 polymer ?
#
loop_
_entity_poly.entity_id
_entity_poly.type
_entity_poly.pdbx_seq_one_letter_code
_entity_poly.pdbx_strand_id
1 'polypeptide(L)'
;MNNLKRIYDESVPLHKLNRIVIHKTTHFTKEEMEGITKGLAGVDNIELLQIQEFSAWRAIRFQNDTATPFPIQRGTVIPLDKDTFLIWTHGSVQHDELAGKKLNYYKNGRGIPAPLLVKRFMGKSSALELVNEILMLTKMNWNSGDGLYKILPVTLDFAKALSRVAKQDLVIYDRPYDFRYFM
;
A
#
# COMPACT_ATOMS: atom_id res chain seq x y z
N MET A 1 -24.09 18.59 11.09
CA MET A 1 -22.97 18.20 10.22
C MET A 1 -22.66 16.74 10.45
N ASN A 2 -22.71 15.89 9.43
CA ASN A 2 -22.35 14.47 9.56
C ASN A 2 -20.83 14.37 9.72
N ASN A 3 -20.40 14.03 10.94
CA ASN A 3 -19.00 13.76 11.25
C ASN A 3 -18.71 12.29 10.86
N LEU A 4 -17.62 12.03 10.11
CA LEU A 4 -17.20 10.69 9.70
C LEU A 4 -17.12 9.72 10.89
N LYS A 5 -16.67 10.21 12.04
CA LYS A 5 -16.63 9.45 13.29
C LYS A 5 -18.03 8.99 13.73
N ARG A 6 -19.06 9.84 13.56
CA ARG A 6 -20.44 9.51 13.94
C ARG A 6 -20.98 8.34 13.11
N ILE A 7 -20.71 8.34 11.80
CA ILE A 7 -21.12 7.25 10.91
C ILE A 7 -20.44 5.93 11.33
N TYR A 8 -19.15 5.99 11.68
CA TYR A 8 -18.45 4.82 12.21
C TYR A 8 -19.05 4.34 13.54
N ASP A 9 -19.25 5.25 14.50
CA ASP A 9 -19.81 4.93 15.81
C ASP A 9 -21.24 4.34 15.70
N GLU A 10 -22.06 4.83 14.76
CA GLU A 10 -23.38 4.27 14.43
C GLU A 10 -23.28 2.86 13.83
N SER A 11 -22.24 2.58 13.03
CA SER A 11 -22.06 1.30 12.34
C SER A 11 -21.41 0.23 13.23
N VAL A 12 -20.51 0.63 14.12
CA VAL A 12 -19.72 -0.25 15.00
C VAL A 12 -19.73 0.30 16.44
N PRO A 13 -20.87 0.20 17.14
CA PRO A 13 -21.06 0.88 18.42
C PRO A 13 -20.18 0.36 19.56
N LEU A 14 -19.65 -0.86 19.44
CA LEU A 14 -18.87 -1.53 20.48
C LEU A 14 -17.36 -1.24 20.42
N HIS A 15 -16.86 -0.66 19.33
CA HIS A 15 -15.43 -0.39 19.16
C HIS A 15 -15.17 1.11 19.00
N LYS A 16 -14.36 1.67 19.89
CA LYS A 16 -13.92 3.07 19.77
C LYS A 16 -12.86 3.20 18.66
N LEU A 17 -13.08 4.14 17.75
CA LEU A 17 -12.11 4.49 16.71
C LEU A 17 -10.93 5.28 17.30
N ASN A 18 -9.88 4.58 17.70
CA ASN A 18 -8.72 5.19 18.34
C ASN A 18 -7.62 5.62 17.36
N ARG A 19 -7.53 4.96 16.19
CA ARG A 19 -6.48 5.21 15.20
C ARG A 19 -7.01 5.09 13.79
N ILE A 20 -6.62 6.04 12.94
CA ILE A 20 -6.92 6.06 11.51
C ILE A 20 -5.60 6.23 10.75
N VAL A 21 -5.42 5.44 9.69
CA VAL A 21 -4.29 5.57 8.77
C VAL A 21 -4.82 5.87 7.37
N ILE A 22 -4.34 6.95 6.77
CA ILE A 22 -4.73 7.38 5.43
C ILE A 22 -3.54 7.23 4.51
N HIS A 23 -3.70 6.39 3.48
CA HIS A 23 -2.73 6.22 2.40
C HIS A 23 -3.11 7.09 1.20
N LYS A 24 -2.17 7.90 0.72
CA LYS A 24 -2.33 8.76 -0.46
C LYS A 24 -1.13 8.61 -1.38
N THR A 25 -1.31 8.78 -2.70
CA THR A 25 -0.19 8.76 -3.66
C THR A 25 0.45 10.13 -3.86
N THR A 26 -0.26 11.20 -3.54
CA THR A 26 0.19 12.58 -3.69
C THR A 26 0.49 13.23 -2.35
N HIS A 27 1.11 14.41 -2.40
CA HIS A 27 1.41 15.24 -1.23
C HIS A 27 0.13 15.63 -0.47
N PHE A 28 0.21 15.71 0.87
CA PHE A 28 -0.85 16.28 1.70
C PHE A 28 -0.68 17.79 1.82
N THR A 29 -1.64 18.56 1.35
CA THR A 29 -1.62 20.03 1.53
C THR A 29 -2.03 20.40 2.95
N LYS A 30 -1.74 21.64 3.35
CA LYS A 30 -2.11 22.12 4.70
C LYS A 30 -3.62 22.11 4.89
N GLU A 31 -4.37 22.53 3.87
CA GLU A 31 -5.82 22.61 3.86
C GLU A 31 -6.44 21.21 4.00
N GLU A 32 -5.86 20.21 3.32
CA GLU A 32 -6.28 18.81 3.45
C GLU A 32 -6.03 18.30 4.87
N MET A 33 -4.84 18.54 5.44
CA MET A 33 -4.51 18.10 6.79
C MET A 33 -5.43 18.75 7.83
N GLU A 34 -5.73 20.04 7.70
CA GLU A 34 -6.68 20.74 8.57
C GLU A 34 -8.10 20.18 8.42
N GLY A 35 -8.56 19.96 7.19
CA GLY A 35 -9.88 19.40 6.90
C GLY A 35 -10.04 17.99 7.48
N ILE A 36 -9.03 17.14 7.29
CA ILE A 36 -9.01 15.78 7.85
C ILE A 36 -9.01 15.83 9.38
N THR A 37 -8.18 16.68 9.98
CA THR A 37 -8.09 16.80 11.46
C THR A 37 -9.40 17.30 12.06
N LYS A 38 -10.07 18.27 11.41
CA LYS A 38 -11.40 18.75 11.82
C LYS A 38 -12.47 17.67 11.64
N GLY A 39 -12.44 16.97 10.51
CA GLY A 39 -13.41 15.91 10.18
C GLY A 39 -13.29 14.66 11.05
N LEU A 40 -12.10 14.40 11.59
CA LEU A 40 -11.79 13.28 12.49
C LEU A 40 -11.56 13.74 13.94
N ALA A 41 -12.13 14.88 14.32
CA ALA A 41 -12.04 15.39 15.68
C ALA A 41 -12.56 14.34 16.68
N GLY A 42 -11.74 14.04 17.69
CA GLY A 42 -12.01 13.01 18.69
C GLY A 42 -11.40 11.63 18.42
N VAL A 43 -10.60 11.49 17.35
CA VAL A 43 -9.74 10.32 17.12
C VAL A 43 -8.34 10.58 17.67
N ASP A 44 -7.82 9.67 18.49
CA ASP A 44 -6.59 9.89 19.28
C ASP A 44 -5.29 9.81 18.45
N ASN A 45 -5.31 9.11 17.31
CA ASN A 45 -4.18 9.01 16.40
C ASN A 45 -4.63 9.05 14.93
N ILE A 46 -4.10 9.99 14.17
CA ILE A 46 -4.33 10.10 12.72
C ILE A 46 -2.97 10.06 12.03
N GLU A 47 -2.73 9.00 11.26
CA GLU A 47 -1.52 8.81 10.46
C GLU A 47 -1.82 9.20 9.00
N LEU A 48 -1.03 10.15 8.48
CA LEU A 48 -1.12 10.58 7.08
C LEU A 48 0.14 10.16 6.33
N LEU A 49 0.02 9.16 5.46
CA LEU A 49 1.15 8.59 4.73
C LEU A 49 0.98 8.82 3.23
N GLN A 50 1.97 9.49 2.66
CA GLN A 50 2.18 9.50 1.22
C GLN A 50 2.99 8.26 0.84
N ILE A 51 2.51 7.48 -0.13
CA ILE A 51 3.17 6.29 -0.66
C ILE A 51 3.33 6.44 -2.16
N GLN A 52 4.56 6.49 -2.63
CA GLN A 52 4.91 6.63 -4.04
C GLN A 52 5.54 5.34 -4.56
N GLU A 53 4.97 4.82 -5.66
CA GLU A 53 5.43 3.60 -6.31
C GLU A 53 6.71 3.79 -7.12
N PHE A 54 6.80 4.95 -7.79
CA PHE A 54 7.91 5.25 -8.68
C PHE A 54 8.99 6.02 -7.92
N SER A 55 9.98 5.29 -7.44
CA SER A 55 11.21 5.86 -6.88
C SER A 55 12.37 5.65 -7.86
N ALA A 56 13.29 6.63 -7.90
CA ALA A 56 14.55 6.51 -8.63
C ALA A 56 15.56 5.58 -7.92
N TRP A 57 15.23 5.13 -6.71
CA TRP A 57 16.09 4.29 -5.88
C TRP A 57 16.10 2.84 -6.35
N ARG A 58 17.28 2.23 -6.35
CA ARG A 58 17.50 0.79 -6.56
C ARG A 58 18.51 0.30 -5.54
N ALA A 59 18.42 -0.95 -5.16
CA ALA A 59 19.36 -1.56 -4.23
C ALA A 59 19.80 -2.93 -4.75
N ILE A 60 21.09 -3.21 -4.55
CA ILE A 60 21.74 -4.48 -4.87
C ILE A 60 22.25 -5.04 -3.55
N ARG A 61 21.94 -6.30 -3.27
CA ARG A 61 22.41 -6.99 -2.07
C ARG A 61 23.80 -7.56 -2.33
N PHE A 62 24.72 -7.33 -1.41
CA PHE A 62 26.08 -7.88 -1.42
C PHE A 62 26.25 -8.91 -0.31
N GLN A 63 27.07 -9.93 -0.57
CA GLN A 63 27.52 -10.92 0.40
C GLN A 63 29.01 -11.19 0.13
N ASN A 64 29.87 -10.97 1.13
CA ASN A 64 31.33 -11.12 1.01
C ASN A 64 31.89 -10.42 -0.24
N ASP A 65 31.60 -9.12 -0.40
CA ASP A 65 32.00 -8.27 -1.53
C ASP A 65 31.53 -8.72 -2.92
N THR A 66 30.67 -9.75 -2.97
CA THR A 66 30.10 -10.26 -4.21
C THR A 66 28.61 -9.90 -4.27
N ALA A 67 28.16 -9.36 -5.39
CA ALA A 67 26.75 -9.09 -5.61
C ALA A 67 25.96 -10.41 -5.61
N THR A 68 24.90 -10.49 -4.80
CA THR A 68 24.07 -11.69 -4.75
C THR A 68 23.27 -11.82 -6.05
N PRO A 69 23.05 -13.04 -6.57
CA PRO A 69 22.32 -13.25 -7.82
C PRO A 69 20.80 -13.00 -7.71
N PHE A 70 20.32 -12.64 -6.52
CA PHE A 70 18.91 -12.39 -6.25
C PHE A 70 18.69 -10.95 -5.80
N PRO A 71 17.51 -10.37 -6.08
CA PRO A 71 17.19 -9.02 -5.65
C PRO A 71 17.14 -8.93 -4.12
N ILE A 72 17.11 -7.69 -3.63
CA ILE A 72 16.95 -7.37 -2.20
C ILE A 72 15.74 -8.08 -1.59
N GLN A 73 15.81 -8.37 -0.29
CA GLN A 73 14.75 -9.09 0.40
C GLN A 73 13.50 -8.23 0.54
N ARG A 74 12.33 -8.84 0.30
CA ARG A 74 11.05 -8.22 0.61
C ARG A 74 10.99 -7.88 2.10
N GLY A 75 10.55 -6.67 2.42
CA GLY A 75 10.51 -6.14 3.77
C GLY A 75 11.78 -5.39 4.18
N THR A 76 12.77 -5.27 3.30
CA THR A 76 13.92 -4.39 3.57
C THR A 76 13.45 -2.94 3.63
N VAL A 77 13.89 -2.22 4.67
CA VAL A 77 13.56 -0.81 4.90
C VAL A 77 14.84 -0.01 5.01
N ILE A 78 14.89 1.14 4.35
CA ILE A 78 15.99 2.10 4.47
C ILE A 78 15.37 3.45 4.90
N PRO A 79 15.61 3.92 6.14
CA PRO A 79 15.19 5.25 6.54
C PRO A 79 16.02 6.30 5.79
N LEU A 80 15.35 7.32 5.25
CA LEU A 80 16.00 8.48 4.62
C LEU A 80 16.08 9.66 5.59
N ASP A 81 15.02 9.85 6.38
CA ASP A 81 14.96 10.83 7.46
C ASP A 81 13.99 10.33 8.57
N LYS A 82 13.57 11.22 9.48
CA LYS A 82 12.67 10.88 10.60
C LYS A 82 11.28 10.41 10.15
N ASP A 83 10.77 10.95 9.05
CA ASP A 83 9.40 10.77 8.57
C ASP A 83 9.35 10.12 7.18
N THR A 84 10.49 9.89 6.55
CA THR A 84 10.62 9.34 5.20
C THR A 84 11.45 8.06 5.19
N PHE A 85 10.94 7.02 4.55
CA PHE A 85 11.64 5.75 4.39
C PHE A 85 11.33 5.07 3.05
N LEU A 86 12.26 4.26 2.61
CA LEU A 86 12.12 3.35 1.48
C LEU A 86 11.72 1.97 1.99
N ILE A 87 10.76 1.32 1.35
CA ILE A 87 10.35 -0.04 1.68
C ILE A 87 10.24 -0.92 0.43
N TRP A 88 10.94 -2.05 0.43
CA TRP A 88 10.84 -3.05 -0.63
C TRP A 88 9.67 -4.00 -0.35
N THR A 89 8.49 -3.64 -0.85
CA THR A 89 7.30 -4.52 -0.82
C THR A 89 7.39 -5.66 -1.84
N HIS A 90 8.24 -5.50 -2.86
CA HIS A 90 8.63 -6.52 -3.82
C HIS A 90 10.12 -6.81 -3.70
N GLY A 91 10.47 -8.09 -3.60
CA GLY A 91 11.86 -8.55 -3.53
C GLY A 91 11.96 -10.06 -3.46
N SER A 92 13.14 -10.57 -3.16
CA SER A 92 13.33 -11.98 -2.86
C SER A 92 12.68 -12.34 -1.51
N VAL A 93 12.14 -13.53 -1.42
CA VAL A 93 11.61 -14.13 -0.19
C VAL A 93 12.43 -15.39 0.09
N GLN A 94 12.98 -15.48 1.29
CA GLN A 94 13.65 -16.68 1.79
C GLN A 94 12.71 -17.35 2.79
N HIS A 95 11.99 -18.36 2.34
CA HIS A 95 11.08 -19.13 3.18
C HIS A 95 11.09 -20.57 2.68
N ASP A 96 11.28 -21.53 3.59
CA ASP A 96 11.50 -22.93 3.21
C ASP A 96 10.34 -23.50 2.37
N GLU A 97 9.10 -23.13 2.68
CA GLU A 97 7.91 -23.59 1.94
C GLU A 97 7.73 -22.91 0.57
N LEU A 98 8.27 -21.70 0.37
CA LEU A 98 8.05 -20.91 -0.85
C LEU A 98 9.24 -21.00 -1.81
N ALA A 99 10.45 -21.07 -1.27
CA ALA A 99 11.69 -21.04 -2.03
C ALA A 99 12.41 -22.39 -2.02
N GLY A 100 12.19 -23.23 -0.99
CA GLY A 100 13.05 -24.36 -0.65
C GLY A 100 14.18 -23.96 0.31
N LYS A 101 14.79 -24.93 0.98
CA LYS A 101 15.84 -24.68 1.98
C LYS A 101 17.01 -23.89 1.38
N LYS A 102 17.33 -22.75 1.98
CA LYS A 102 18.41 -21.83 1.56
C LYS A 102 18.27 -21.25 0.14
N LEU A 103 17.09 -21.31 -0.47
CA LEU A 103 16.83 -20.73 -1.78
C LEU A 103 16.09 -19.38 -1.66
N ASN A 104 16.11 -18.60 -2.74
CA ASN A 104 15.39 -17.33 -2.84
C ASN A 104 14.25 -17.48 -3.86
N TYR A 105 13.03 -17.15 -3.45
CA TYR A 105 11.90 -17.03 -4.35
C TYR A 105 11.72 -15.57 -4.76
N TYR A 106 11.67 -15.29 -6.07
CA TYR A 106 11.40 -13.96 -6.60
C TYR A 106 10.22 -14.01 -7.56
N LYS A 107 9.06 -13.50 -7.12
CA LYS A 107 7.85 -13.43 -7.94
C LYS A 107 8.15 -12.68 -9.25
N ASN A 108 7.68 -13.20 -10.38
CA ASN A 108 7.88 -12.69 -11.75
C ASN A 108 9.33 -12.70 -12.29
N GLY A 109 10.35 -12.94 -11.46
CA GLY A 109 11.72 -13.23 -11.89
C GLY A 109 12.44 -12.12 -12.69
N ARG A 110 11.85 -10.94 -12.86
CA ARG A 110 12.32 -9.92 -13.82
C ARG A 110 12.60 -8.57 -13.15
N GLY A 111 13.70 -7.95 -13.55
CA GLY A 111 14.09 -6.59 -13.16
C GLY A 111 14.60 -6.44 -11.72
N ILE A 112 15.27 -5.33 -11.45
CA ILE A 112 15.66 -4.92 -10.09
C ILE A 112 14.45 -4.20 -9.46
N PRO A 113 13.90 -4.70 -8.33
CA PRO A 113 12.71 -4.11 -7.73
C PRO A 113 12.99 -2.71 -7.19
N ALA A 114 12.05 -1.81 -7.43
CA ALA A 114 12.03 -0.48 -6.85
C ALA A 114 11.37 -0.52 -5.45
N PRO A 115 11.86 0.25 -4.48
CA PRO A 115 11.14 0.46 -3.23
C PRO A 115 9.95 1.40 -3.43
N LEU A 116 8.95 1.28 -2.57
CA LEU A 116 8.01 2.37 -2.32
C LEU A 116 8.71 3.45 -1.51
N LEU A 117 8.52 4.71 -1.89
CA LEU A 117 8.91 5.86 -1.09
C LEU A 117 7.73 6.25 -0.21
N VAL A 118 7.89 6.16 1.10
CA VAL A 118 6.85 6.50 2.08
C VAL A 118 7.28 7.74 2.84
N LYS A 119 6.39 8.73 2.91
CA LYS A 119 6.57 9.95 3.69
C LYS A 119 5.39 10.17 4.61
N ARG A 120 5.65 10.31 5.91
CA ARG A 120 4.67 10.67 6.92
C ARG A 120 4.51 12.18 7.00
N PHE A 121 3.26 12.64 7.07
CA PHE A 121 2.89 14.05 7.21
C PHE A 121 2.34 14.36 8.60
N MET A 122 1.69 13.38 9.23
CA MET A 122 1.13 13.48 10.57
C MET A 122 1.05 12.09 11.18
N GLY A 123 1.17 12.00 12.50
CA GLY A 123 1.03 10.77 13.27
C GLY A 123 2.10 10.58 14.34
N LYS A 124 1.93 9.54 15.15
CA LYS A 124 2.82 9.21 16.29
C LYS A 124 3.23 7.73 16.34
N SER A 125 2.74 6.89 15.44
CA SER A 125 3.12 5.48 15.31
C SER A 125 4.60 5.31 15.02
N SER A 126 5.14 4.16 15.39
CA SER A 126 6.54 3.84 15.09
C SER A 126 6.72 3.52 13.60
N ALA A 127 7.91 3.77 13.04
CA ALA A 127 8.20 3.41 11.65
C ALA A 127 8.00 1.90 11.41
N LEU A 128 8.37 1.05 12.38
CA LEU A 128 8.19 -0.39 12.32
C LEU A 128 6.71 -0.79 12.21
N GLU A 129 5.83 -0.14 12.98
CA GLU A 129 4.39 -0.36 12.92
C GLU A 129 3.85 -0.04 11.52
N LEU A 130 4.18 1.14 10.97
CA LEU A 130 3.75 1.55 9.64
C LEU A 130 4.27 0.61 8.53
N VAL A 131 5.53 0.19 8.62
CA VAL A 131 6.15 -0.77 7.70
C VAL A 131 5.40 -2.10 7.72
N ASN A 132 5.12 -2.64 8.90
CA ASN A 132 4.42 -3.91 9.04
C ASN A 132 3.00 -3.83 8.46
N GLU A 133 2.27 -2.75 8.73
CA GLU A 133 0.94 -2.52 8.19
C GLU A 133 0.95 -2.46 6.66
N ILE A 134 1.87 -1.70 6.07
CA ILE A 134 2.02 -1.64 4.61
C ILE A 134 2.33 -3.04 4.05
N LEU A 135 3.26 -3.78 4.65
CA LEU A 135 3.60 -5.14 4.21
C LEU A 135 2.45 -6.13 4.35
N MET A 136 1.62 -6.00 5.39
CA MET A 136 0.42 -6.83 5.56
C MET A 136 -0.61 -6.47 4.49
N LEU A 137 -0.89 -5.19 4.28
CA LEU A 137 -1.87 -4.72 3.30
C LEU A 137 -1.49 -5.08 1.85
N THR A 138 -0.19 -5.24 1.53
CA THR A 138 0.22 -5.74 0.20
C THR A 138 -0.12 -7.23 -0.03
N LYS A 139 -0.41 -7.99 1.02
CA LYS A 139 -0.86 -9.39 0.95
C LYS A 139 -2.39 -9.52 0.89
N MET A 140 -3.13 -8.45 1.14
CA MET A 140 -4.59 -8.48 1.32
C MET A 140 -5.39 -8.23 0.04
N ASN A 141 -4.83 -8.50 -1.14
CA ASN A 141 -5.57 -8.40 -2.40
C ASN A 141 -6.17 -9.77 -2.79
N TRP A 142 -7.47 -9.94 -2.57
CA TRP A 142 -8.22 -11.16 -2.91
C TRP A 142 -8.65 -11.28 -4.38
N ASN A 143 -8.48 -10.22 -5.18
CA ASN A 143 -8.81 -10.22 -6.62
C ASN A 143 -7.69 -10.84 -7.47
N SER A 144 -6.66 -11.41 -6.85
CA SER A 144 -5.51 -11.98 -7.55
C SER A 144 -5.20 -13.35 -7.00
N GLY A 145 -5.75 -14.39 -7.63
CA GLY A 145 -5.31 -15.77 -7.41
C GLY A 145 -3.86 -16.04 -7.84
N ASP A 146 -3.18 -15.06 -8.47
CA ASP A 146 -1.87 -15.22 -9.12
C ASP A 146 -0.64 -14.98 -8.24
N GLY A 147 -0.78 -14.62 -6.96
CA GLY A 147 0.35 -14.82 -6.06
C GLY A 147 0.43 -14.03 -4.77
N LEU A 148 1.54 -14.29 -4.08
CA LEU A 148 1.78 -14.07 -2.65
C LEU A 148 1.60 -12.63 -2.14
N TYR A 149 1.83 -11.63 -2.99
CA TYR A 149 1.70 -10.20 -2.65
C TYR A 149 1.62 -9.33 -3.92
N LYS A 150 1.16 -8.09 -3.73
CA LYS A 150 1.24 -6.98 -4.71
C LYS A 150 2.31 -5.98 -4.30
N ILE A 151 2.65 -5.06 -5.21
CA ILE A 151 3.62 -3.98 -4.94
C ILE A 151 2.99 -2.92 -4.02
N LEU A 152 1.75 -2.53 -4.30
CA LEU A 152 1.02 -1.54 -3.51
C LEU A 152 0.20 -2.20 -2.40
N PRO A 153 -0.02 -1.49 -1.26
CA PRO A 153 -1.01 -1.91 -0.28
C PRO A 153 -2.41 -1.87 -0.89
N VAL A 154 -3.26 -2.81 -0.47
CA VAL A 154 -4.63 -2.98 -0.95
C VAL A 154 -5.45 -1.67 -0.97
N THR A 155 -5.25 -0.79 0.00
CA THR A 155 -5.93 0.51 0.11
C THR A 155 -5.70 1.39 -1.11
N LEU A 156 -4.49 1.38 -1.68
CA LEU A 156 -4.14 2.18 -2.86
C LEU A 156 -4.44 1.43 -4.14
N ASP A 157 -4.22 0.12 -4.16
CA ASP A 157 -4.45 -0.73 -5.34
C ASP A 157 -5.95 -0.72 -5.72
N PHE A 158 -6.83 -0.90 -4.74
CA PHE A 158 -8.28 -0.79 -4.96
C PHE A 158 -8.71 0.63 -5.33
N ALA A 159 -8.19 1.66 -4.67
CA ALA A 159 -8.50 3.04 -5.02
C ALA A 159 -8.09 3.40 -6.46
N LYS A 160 -6.93 2.90 -6.92
CA LYS A 160 -6.48 3.05 -8.32
C LYS A 160 -7.41 2.33 -9.29
N ALA A 161 -7.79 1.08 -8.98
CA ALA A 161 -8.71 0.31 -9.81
C ALA A 161 -10.08 0.97 -9.92
N LEU A 162 -10.65 1.40 -8.79
CA LEU A 162 -11.93 2.11 -8.74
C LEU A 162 -11.86 3.42 -9.53
N SER A 163 -10.80 4.22 -9.34
CA SER A 163 -10.63 5.48 -10.08
C SER A 163 -10.56 5.26 -11.59
N ARG A 164 -9.97 4.16 -12.07
CA ARG A 164 -9.94 3.82 -13.49
C ARG A 164 -11.33 3.51 -14.03
N VAL A 165 -12.14 2.75 -13.30
CA VAL A 165 -13.53 2.45 -13.68
C VAL A 165 -14.38 3.72 -13.64
N ALA A 166 -14.28 4.52 -12.58
CA ALA A 166 -15.07 5.75 -12.42
C ALA A 166 -14.76 6.83 -13.47
N LYS A 167 -13.54 6.82 -14.04
CA LYS A 167 -13.15 7.72 -15.14
C LYS A 167 -13.69 7.31 -16.51
N GLN A 168 -14.13 6.06 -16.66
CA GLN A 168 -14.74 5.64 -17.91
C GLN A 168 -16.10 6.33 -17.98
N ASP A 169 -16.34 7.10 -19.06
CA ASP A 169 -17.68 7.51 -19.42
C ASP A 169 -18.46 6.23 -19.70
N LEU A 170 -19.17 5.75 -18.68
CA LEU A 170 -20.09 4.64 -18.82
C LEU A 170 -21.25 5.16 -19.64
N VAL A 171 -21.10 5.13 -20.97
CA VAL A 171 -22.26 5.20 -21.86
C VAL A 171 -22.98 3.86 -21.71
N ILE A 172 -23.78 3.78 -20.65
CA ILE A 172 -24.75 2.70 -20.47
C ILE A 172 -25.83 3.00 -21.50
N TYR A 173 -25.65 2.48 -22.70
CA TYR A 173 -26.75 2.45 -23.66
C TYR A 173 -27.82 1.56 -23.07
N ASP A 174 -29.04 2.09 -22.92
CA ASP A 174 -30.24 1.33 -22.53
C ASP A 174 -30.71 0.44 -23.69
N ARG A 175 -29.76 -0.27 -24.32
CA ARG A 175 -29.96 -1.12 -25.48
C ARG A 175 -29.60 -2.54 -25.05
N PRO A 176 -30.54 -3.49 -25.09
CA PRO A 176 -30.20 -4.88 -24.84
C PRO A 176 -29.18 -5.34 -25.88
N TYR A 177 -28.01 -5.78 -25.42
CA TYR A 177 -27.02 -6.40 -26.27
C TYR A 177 -27.40 -7.85 -26.50
N ASP A 178 -27.32 -8.30 -27.75
CA ASP A 178 -27.52 -9.71 -28.08
C ASP A 178 -26.42 -10.55 -27.42
N PHE A 179 -26.83 -11.58 -26.67
CA PHE A 179 -25.93 -12.44 -25.92
C PHE A 179 -24.87 -13.13 -26.80
N ARG A 180 -25.12 -13.24 -28.11
CA ARG A 180 -24.16 -13.78 -29.10
C ARG A 180 -22.88 -12.96 -29.24
N TYR A 181 -22.85 -11.70 -28.81
CA TYR A 181 -21.64 -10.87 -28.87
C TYR A 181 -20.66 -11.08 -27.70
N PHE A 182 -21.01 -11.93 -26.73
CA PHE A 182 -20.20 -12.19 -25.53
C PHE A 182 -19.74 -13.66 -25.38
N MET A 183 -19.95 -14.48 -26.42
CA MET A 183 -19.35 -15.82 -26.58
C MET A 183 -18.23 -15.76 -27.61
#